data_AF-A0A9R1AZ41-F1
#
_entry.id   AF-A0A9R1AZ41-F1
#
_cell.length_a   1.000
_cell.length_b   1.000
_cell.length_c   1.000
_cell.angle_alpha   90.00
_cell.angle_beta   90.00
_cell.angle_gamma   90.00
#
_symmetry.space_group_name_H-M   'P 1'
#
loop_
_entity.id
_entity.type
_entity.pdbx_description
1 polymer ?
#
loop_
_entity_poly.entity_id
_entity_poly.type
_entity_poly.pdbx_seq_one_letter_code
_entity_poly.pdbx_strand_id
1 'polypeptide(L)'
;MDGCGGDGRRPRAVFMAFGTHGDVFPIAGLAAAFANDQRQYTVVFITHSAHQSLSTHLAASKVRYMPVASPPALAAEQLDNISYDSVQSNAGPMSFSRRKEIIQTEHRKACLASVEEVFGNDPSIHSDFIVINFFALEGWHLAELFQVKCIIAASYFLPYSAPSSFERQFKQSFPLLYKYFQEAPPNTVQIRSSSHDDA
;
A
#
# COMPACT_ATOMS: atom_id res chain seq x y z
N MET A 1 17.25 -10.68 38.09
CA MET A 1 17.44 -11.95 37.36
C MET A 1 16.07 -12.38 36.92
N ASP A 2 15.81 -12.21 35.63
CA ASP A 2 14.74 -12.77 34.79
C ASP A 2 15.24 -12.43 33.38
N GLY A 3 15.49 -13.32 32.43
CA GLY A 3 15.27 -14.74 32.31
C GLY A 3 15.35 -14.99 30.80
N CYS A 4 16.19 -15.95 30.39
CA CYS A 4 16.28 -16.51 29.05
C CYS A 4 16.66 -15.59 27.89
N GLY A 5 17.93 -15.69 27.50
CA GLY A 5 18.31 -15.60 26.09
C GLY A 5 17.55 -16.66 25.31
N GLY A 6 16.45 -16.26 24.67
CA GLY A 6 15.97 -16.94 23.49
C GLY A 6 16.91 -16.55 22.36
N ASP A 7 17.47 -17.54 21.68
CA ASP A 7 18.18 -17.40 20.41
C ASP A 7 17.17 -17.04 19.29
N GLY A 8 16.37 -16.00 19.57
CA GLY A 8 15.15 -15.63 18.88
C GLY A 8 15.46 -14.61 17.81
N ARG A 9 15.15 -14.96 16.58
CA ARG A 9 15.14 -14.08 15.42
C ARG A 9 14.45 -12.75 15.74
N ARG A 10 15.06 -11.64 15.29
CA ARG A 10 14.51 -10.28 15.47
C ARG A 10 13.13 -10.15 14.80
N PRO A 11 12.13 -9.56 15.47
CA PRO A 11 10.84 -9.28 14.84
C PRO A 11 10.99 -8.29 13.69
N ARG A 12 10.08 -8.39 12.71
CA ARG A 12 10.07 -7.59 11.49
C ARG A 12 8.94 -6.58 11.52
N ALA A 13 9.27 -5.34 11.19
CA ALA A 13 8.30 -4.29 10.95
C ALA A 13 8.43 -3.82 9.49
N VAL A 14 7.42 -4.10 8.68
CA VAL A 14 7.37 -3.61 7.29
C VAL A 14 6.47 -2.39 7.24
N PHE A 15 7.01 -1.27 6.79
CA PHE A 15 6.26 -0.07 6.48
C PHE A 15 6.12 0.03 4.97
N MET A 16 4.89 -0.06 4.47
CA MET A 16 4.59 0.03 3.05
C MET A 16 3.74 1.27 2.78
N ALA A 17 4.25 2.18 1.96
CA ALA A 17 3.54 3.41 1.62
C ALA A 17 3.76 3.77 0.16
N PHE A 18 2.65 4.05 -0.52
CA PHE A 18 2.64 4.48 -1.92
C PHE A 18 1.89 5.81 -2.07
N GLY A 19 1.96 6.42 -3.24
CA GLY A 19 1.38 7.74 -3.49
C GLY A 19 2.45 8.82 -3.64
N THR A 20 2.10 10.06 -3.30
CA THR A 20 2.96 11.24 -3.43
C THR A 20 3.85 11.42 -2.19
N HIS A 21 4.70 12.47 -2.19
CA HIS A 21 5.53 12.81 -1.02
C HIS A 21 4.69 13.03 0.25
N GLY A 22 3.50 13.64 0.14
CA GLY A 22 2.61 13.87 1.28
C GLY A 22 2.06 12.57 1.88
N ASP A 23 1.99 11.50 1.08
CA ASP A 23 1.49 10.20 1.50
C ASP A 23 2.61 9.33 2.09
N VAL A 24 3.81 9.43 1.52
CA VAL A 24 4.94 8.53 1.81
C VAL A 24 5.84 9.08 2.92
N PHE A 25 6.16 10.37 2.91
CA PHE A 25 7.18 10.93 3.81
C PHE A 25 6.78 10.87 5.30
N PRO A 26 5.52 11.13 5.69
CA PRO A 26 5.11 10.95 7.08
C PRO A 26 5.29 9.50 7.56
N ILE A 27 4.97 8.52 6.72
CA ILE A 27 5.14 7.10 7.06
C ILE A 27 6.62 6.72 7.12
N ALA A 28 7.46 7.29 6.25
CA ALA A 28 8.91 7.12 6.31
C ALA A 28 9.51 7.69 7.60
N GLY A 29 9.05 8.87 8.03
CA GLY A 29 9.42 9.47 9.32
C GLY A 29 9.01 8.59 10.49
N LEU A 30 7.80 8.03 10.46
CA LEU A 30 7.33 7.07 11.46
C LEU A 30 8.21 5.81 11.50
N ALA A 31 8.55 5.23 10.35
CA ALA A 31 9.43 4.06 10.27
C ALA A 31 10.82 4.34 10.85
N ALA A 32 11.38 5.51 10.53
CA ALA A 32 12.67 5.95 11.04
C ALA A 32 12.67 6.15 12.56
N ALA A 33 11.63 6.80 13.10
CA ALA A 33 11.45 6.97 14.55
C ALA A 33 11.28 5.60 15.24
N PHE A 34 10.43 4.74 14.68
CA PHE A 34 10.20 3.39 15.20
C PHE A 34 11.50 2.57 15.25
N ALA A 35 12.31 2.60 14.19
CA ALA A 35 13.58 1.86 14.15
C ALA A 35 14.60 2.36 15.19
N ASN A 36 14.61 3.66 15.49
CA ASN A 36 15.48 4.25 16.50
C ASN A 36 15.05 3.87 17.92
N ASP A 37 13.74 3.84 18.18
CA ASP A 37 13.16 3.52 19.49
C ASP A 37 13.14 2.01 19.76
N GLN A 38 12.75 1.21 18.76
CA GLN A 38 12.53 -0.24 18.86
C GLN A 38 13.67 -1.02 18.20
N ARG A 39 14.89 -0.88 18.76
CA ARG A 39 16.14 -1.42 18.19
C ARG A 39 16.18 -2.94 18.02
N GLN A 40 15.27 -3.66 18.66
CA GLN A 40 15.10 -5.10 18.52
C GLN A 40 14.45 -5.50 17.19
N TYR A 41 13.77 -4.58 16.50
CA TYR A 41 13.13 -4.86 15.22
C TYR A 41 14.09 -4.72 14.03
N THR A 42 13.87 -5.57 13.04
CA THR A 42 14.32 -5.36 11.66
C THR A 42 13.26 -4.55 10.95
N VAL A 43 13.59 -3.32 10.55
CA VAL A 43 12.62 -2.39 9.94
C VAL A 43 12.89 -2.26 8.46
N VAL A 44 11.83 -2.39 7.67
CA VAL A 44 11.87 -2.31 6.20
C VAL A 44 10.88 -1.26 5.74
N PHE A 45 11.24 -0.48 4.73
CA PHE A 45 10.38 0.51 4.10
C PHE A 45 10.22 0.21 2.60
N ILE A 46 9.01 -0.10 2.17
CA ILE A 46 8.65 -0.41 0.78
C ILE A 46 7.89 0.78 0.19
N THR A 47 8.36 1.32 -0.93
CA THR A 47 7.71 2.44 -1.62
C THR A 47 8.15 2.55 -3.08
N HIS A 48 7.63 3.53 -3.83
CA HIS A 48 8.06 3.80 -5.20
C HIS A 48 9.55 4.13 -5.29
N SER A 49 10.20 3.63 -6.34
CA SER A 49 11.56 4.03 -6.74
C SER A 49 11.70 5.54 -6.96
N ALA A 50 10.61 6.23 -7.33
CA ALA A 50 10.56 7.68 -7.44
C ALA A 50 10.91 8.43 -6.13
N HIS A 51 10.82 7.75 -4.97
CA HIS A 51 11.18 8.30 -3.67
C HIS A 51 12.58 7.87 -3.20
N GLN A 52 13.50 7.59 -4.13
CA GLN A 52 14.88 7.18 -3.84
C GLN A 52 15.62 8.14 -2.90
N SER A 53 15.24 9.42 -2.85
CA SER A 53 15.81 10.42 -1.93
C SER A 53 15.64 10.05 -0.44
N LEU A 54 14.68 9.18 -0.10
CA LEU A 54 14.49 8.67 1.26
C LEU A 54 15.55 7.63 1.67
N SER A 55 16.22 6.96 0.71
CA SER A 55 17.06 5.79 1.02
C SER A 55 18.20 6.13 1.98
N THR A 56 18.82 7.29 1.84
CA THR A 56 19.92 7.75 2.70
C THR A 56 19.44 8.07 4.11
N HIS A 57 18.29 8.74 4.24
CA HIS A 57 17.67 9.08 5.52
C HIS A 57 17.22 7.82 6.28
N LEU A 58 16.59 6.88 5.57
CA LEU A 58 16.15 5.61 6.13
C LEU A 58 17.34 4.75 6.58
N ALA A 59 18.41 4.71 5.77
CA ALA A 59 19.64 4.00 6.12
C ALA A 59 20.29 4.57 7.40
N ALA A 60 20.28 5.91 7.57
CA ALA A 60 20.79 6.54 8.79
C ALA A 60 20.03 6.09 10.06
N SER A 61 18.74 5.75 9.93
CA SER A 61 17.91 5.18 11.00
C SER A 61 17.85 3.65 10.99
N LYS A 62 18.74 2.96 10.25
CA LYS A 62 18.80 1.50 10.13
C LYS A 62 17.53 0.86 9.55
N VAL A 63 16.78 1.62 8.76
CA VAL A 63 15.63 1.13 7.99
C VAL A 63 16.10 0.70 6.62
N ARG A 64 15.80 -0.55 6.25
CA ARG A 64 16.11 -1.08 4.93
C ARG A 64 15.11 -0.54 3.90
N TYR A 65 15.60 0.18 2.90
CA TYR A 65 14.77 0.69 1.79
C TYR A 65 14.59 -0.38 0.69
N MET A 66 13.36 -0.57 0.23
CA MET A 66 12.99 -1.50 -0.85
C MET A 66 12.13 -0.79 -1.91
N PRO A 67 12.72 -0.42 -3.06
CA PRO A 67 12.00 0.31 -4.10
C PRO A 67 11.13 -0.60 -4.97
N VAL A 68 9.96 -0.08 -5.36
CA VAL A 68 9.05 -0.68 -6.35
C VAL A 68 9.01 0.21 -7.60
N ALA A 69 9.15 -0.40 -8.78
CA ALA A 69 9.32 0.31 -10.05
C ALA A 69 8.04 0.99 -10.57
N SER A 70 6.87 0.67 -10.03
CA SER A 70 5.61 1.33 -10.41
C SER A 70 5.70 2.83 -10.14
N PRO A 71 5.16 3.70 -11.02
CA PRO A 71 5.12 5.13 -10.76
C PRO A 71 4.19 5.44 -9.57
N PRO A 72 4.43 6.56 -8.85
CA PRO A 72 3.44 7.18 -7.96
C PRO A 72 2.09 7.39 -8.64
N ALA A 73 1.05 7.70 -7.87
CA ALA A 73 -0.23 8.13 -8.43
C ALA A 73 -0.02 9.36 -9.33
N LEU A 74 0.11 9.14 -10.64
CA LEU A 74 0.24 10.18 -11.65
C LEU A 74 -1.15 10.55 -12.16
N ALA A 75 -1.31 11.80 -12.55
CA ALA A 75 -2.49 12.24 -13.29
C ALA A 75 -2.54 11.52 -14.66
N ALA A 76 -3.74 11.26 -15.19
CA ALA A 76 -3.92 10.47 -16.40
C ALA A 76 -3.13 11.04 -17.60
N GLU A 77 -2.90 12.35 -17.62
CA GLU A 77 -2.17 13.08 -18.66
C GLU A 77 -0.66 12.77 -18.67
N GLN A 78 -0.08 12.37 -17.54
CA GLN A 78 1.32 12.00 -17.46
C GLN A 78 1.58 10.56 -17.95
N LEU A 79 0.56 9.70 -17.93
CA LEU A 79 0.67 8.32 -18.42
C LEU A 79 0.81 8.26 -19.96
N ASP A 80 0.28 9.27 -20.67
CA ASP A 80 0.43 9.42 -22.13
C ASP A 80 1.84 9.86 -22.53
N ASN A 81 2.57 10.54 -21.64
CA ASN A 81 3.94 11.00 -21.89
C ASN A 81 5.04 9.98 -21.53
N ILE A 82 4.71 8.88 -20.85
CA ILE A 82 5.68 7.78 -20.59
C ILE A 82 5.94 6.95 -21.87
N SER A 83 5.22 7.24 -22.96
CA SER A 83 5.48 6.72 -24.30
C SER A 83 6.54 7.55 -25.04
N TYR A 84 7.78 7.61 -24.56
CA TYR A 84 8.90 8.02 -25.42
C TYR A 84 10.26 7.58 -24.88
N ASP A 85 10.52 6.27 -24.88
CA ASP A 85 11.81 5.82 -25.42
C ASP A 85 11.76 4.33 -25.81
N SER A 86 12.35 4.04 -26.96
CA SER A 86 12.65 2.72 -27.52
C SER A 86 11.55 1.95 -28.30
N VAL A 87 11.84 1.88 -29.60
CA VAL A 87 11.46 0.89 -30.62
C VAL A 87 10.09 1.06 -31.30
N GLN A 88 10.17 1.46 -32.57
CA GLN A 88 9.18 1.23 -33.62
C GLN A 88 8.60 -0.19 -33.51
N SER A 89 7.44 -0.33 -32.88
CA SER A 89 6.60 -1.51 -33.02
C SER A 89 5.30 -1.08 -33.72
N ASN A 90 4.91 -1.83 -34.75
CA ASN A 90 3.72 -1.61 -35.57
C ASN A 90 2.39 -1.84 -34.80
N ALA A 91 2.39 -1.75 -33.47
CA ALA A 91 1.20 -1.83 -32.65
C ALA A 91 0.75 -0.41 -32.31
N GLY A 92 -0.49 -0.06 -32.68
CA GLY A 92 -1.08 1.23 -32.32
C GLY A 92 -1.00 1.52 -30.81
N PRO A 93 -1.13 2.79 -30.39
CA PRO A 93 -0.95 3.19 -29.00
C PRO A 93 -1.85 2.35 -28.07
N MET A 94 -1.24 1.70 -27.08
CA MET A 94 -1.99 0.91 -26.10
C MET A 94 -3.03 1.77 -25.37
N SER A 95 -4.25 1.24 -25.23
CA SER A 95 -5.30 1.92 -24.48
C SER A 95 -4.88 2.15 -23.03
N PHE A 96 -5.35 3.26 -22.45
CA PHE A 96 -5.08 3.63 -21.05
C PHE A 96 -5.47 2.49 -20.08
N SER A 97 -6.62 1.86 -20.29
CA SER A 97 -7.09 0.73 -19.47
C SER A 97 -6.10 -0.44 -19.45
N ARG A 98 -5.53 -0.78 -20.61
CA ARG A 98 -4.55 -1.88 -20.71
C ARG A 98 -3.22 -1.52 -20.05
N ARG A 99 -2.75 -0.27 -20.22
CA ARG A 99 -1.55 0.23 -19.52
C ARG A 99 -1.75 0.18 -18.00
N LYS A 100 -2.91 0.63 -17.51
CA LYS A 100 -3.26 0.61 -16.09
C LYS A 100 -3.24 -0.82 -15.52
N GLU A 101 -3.82 -1.78 -16.24
CA GLU A 101 -3.84 -3.18 -15.82
C GLU A 101 -2.44 -3.79 -15.72
N ILE A 102 -1.57 -3.51 -16.70
CA ILE A 102 -0.17 -3.94 -16.68
C ILE A 102 0.55 -3.35 -15.47
N ILE A 103 0.44 -2.04 -15.25
CA ILE A 103 1.07 -1.36 -14.11
C ILE A 103 0.59 -1.95 -12.79
N GLN A 104 -0.71 -2.19 -12.63
CA GLN A 104 -1.26 -2.80 -11.41
C GLN A 104 -0.76 -4.23 -11.20
N THR A 105 -0.69 -5.03 -12.27
CA THR A 105 -0.19 -6.41 -12.19
C THR A 105 1.28 -6.44 -11.79
N GLU A 106 2.13 -5.62 -12.41
CA GLU A 106 3.55 -5.55 -12.08
C GLU A 106 3.78 -4.96 -10.69
N HIS A 107 3.00 -3.96 -10.28
CA HIS A 107 3.03 -3.42 -8.93
C HIS A 107 2.76 -4.51 -7.88
N ARG A 108 1.68 -5.29 -8.07
CA ARG A 108 1.32 -6.39 -7.15
C ARG A 108 2.41 -7.45 -7.05
N LYS A 109 3.00 -7.85 -8.17
CA LYS A 109 4.12 -8.81 -8.19
C LYS A 109 5.33 -8.27 -7.43
N ALA A 110 5.68 -7.01 -7.63
CA ALA A 110 6.81 -6.39 -6.96
C ALA A 110 6.58 -6.23 -5.44
N CYS A 111 5.37 -5.87 -5.03
CA CYS A 111 4.99 -5.84 -3.61
C CYS A 111 5.06 -7.24 -2.98
N LEU A 112 4.54 -8.26 -3.67
CA LEU A 112 4.65 -9.65 -3.21
C LEU A 112 6.10 -10.07 -3.05
N ALA A 113 6.94 -9.89 -4.09
CA ALA A 113 8.36 -10.26 -4.04
C ALA A 113 9.10 -9.54 -2.90
N SER A 114 8.79 -8.26 -2.65
CA SER A 114 9.41 -7.48 -1.58
C SER A 114 9.03 -8.01 -0.20
N VAL A 115 7.76 -8.35 0.00
CA VAL A 115 7.27 -8.89 1.29
C VAL A 115 7.71 -10.35 1.48
N GLU A 116 7.74 -11.15 0.42
CA GLU A 116 8.33 -12.50 0.41
C GLU A 116 9.81 -12.48 0.79
N GLU A 117 10.58 -11.48 0.34
CA GLU A 117 11.98 -11.38 0.75
C GLU A 117 12.13 -11.18 2.27
N VAL A 118 11.17 -10.50 2.90
CA VAL A 118 11.18 -10.21 4.33
C VAL A 118 10.60 -11.36 5.15
N PHE A 119 9.49 -11.95 4.70
CA PHE A 119 8.71 -12.95 5.44
C PHE A 119 8.86 -14.39 4.95
N GLY A 120 9.25 -14.62 3.69
CA GLY A 120 9.19 -15.94 3.04
C GLY A 120 10.22 -16.95 3.53
N ASN A 121 11.35 -16.50 4.09
CA ASN A 121 12.42 -17.41 4.53
C ASN A 121 12.15 -18.05 5.89
N ASP A 122 11.37 -17.39 6.76
CA ASP A 122 11.15 -17.85 8.14
C ASP A 122 9.71 -17.59 8.58
N PRO A 123 9.10 -18.50 9.37
CA PRO A 123 7.76 -18.32 9.90
C PRO A 123 7.57 -16.97 10.60
N SER A 124 6.39 -16.39 10.43
CA SER A 124 5.99 -15.16 11.12
C SER A 124 5.83 -15.39 12.62
N ILE A 125 6.24 -14.40 13.41
CA ILE A 125 6.06 -14.39 14.87
C ILE A 125 5.04 -13.33 15.28
N HIS A 126 4.50 -13.44 16.49
CA HIS A 126 3.40 -12.58 16.97
C HIS A 126 3.73 -11.07 16.99
N SER A 127 5.01 -10.71 17.08
CA SER A 127 5.49 -9.33 17.04
C SER A 127 5.73 -8.80 15.62
N ASP A 128 5.60 -9.63 14.58
CA ASP A 128 5.72 -9.18 13.20
C ASP A 128 4.47 -8.40 12.76
N PHE A 129 4.67 -7.33 11.99
CA PHE A 129 3.57 -6.54 11.44
C PHE A 129 3.91 -5.81 10.14
N ILE A 130 2.86 -5.41 9.42
CA ILE A 130 2.90 -4.54 8.25
C ILE A 130 2.09 -3.28 8.57
N VAL A 131 2.69 -2.11 8.38
CA VAL A 131 2.01 -0.81 8.40
C VAL A 131 1.76 -0.37 6.97
N ILE A 132 0.53 0.00 6.64
CA ILE A 132 0.13 0.47 5.31
C ILE A 132 -0.49 1.86 5.36
N ASN A 133 -0.31 2.66 4.32
CA ASN A 133 -1.20 3.78 4.03
C ASN A 133 -2.35 3.35 3.10
N PHE A 134 -3.29 4.25 2.81
CA PHE A 134 -4.46 3.94 1.98
C PHE A 134 -4.16 3.69 0.49
N PHE A 135 -2.93 3.97 0.04
CA PHE A 135 -2.47 3.67 -1.32
C PHE A 135 -1.71 2.34 -1.41
N ALA A 136 -1.46 1.67 -0.27
CA ALA A 136 -0.70 0.43 -0.17
C ALA A 136 -1.57 -0.76 0.26
N LEU A 137 -2.77 -0.87 -0.32
CA LEU A 137 -3.76 -1.88 0.05
C LEU A 137 -3.34 -3.32 -0.29
N GLU A 138 -2.35 -3.50 -1.17
CA GLU A 138 -1.67 -4.78 -1.39
C GLU A 138 -1.15 -5.35 -0.06
N GLY A 139 -0.69 -4.48 0.84
CA GLY A 139 -0.12 -4.87 2.12
C GLY A 139 -1.13 -5.50 3.07
N TRP A 140 -2.44 -5.23 2.89
CA TRP A 140 -3.49 -5.91 3.64
C TRP A 140 -3.52 -7.41 3.31
N HIS A 141 -3.63 -7.73 2.03
CA HIS A 141 -3.67 -9.12 1.56
C HIS A 141 -2.36 -9.84 1.85
N LEU A 142 -1.22 -9.13 1.77
CA LEU A 142 0.07 -9.68 2.12
C LEU A 142 0.18 -9.97 3.62
N ALA A 143 -0.35 -9.10 4.48
CA ALA A 143 -0.40 -9.36 5.92
C ALA A 143 -1.20 -10.63 6.25
N GLU A 144 -2.33 -10.84 5.57
CA GLU A 144 -3.11 -12.07 5.67
C GLU A 144 -2.33 -13.29 5.18
N LEU A 145 -1.68 -13.19 4.01
CA LEU A 145 -0.87 -14.28 3.44
C LEU A 145 0.25 -14.73 4.38
N PHE A 146 0.95 -13.78 5.00
CA PHE A 146 2.05 -14.06 5.93
C PHE A 146 1.61 -14.21 7.39
N GLN A 147 0.31 -14.15 7.68
CA GLN A 147 -0.24 -14.28 9.04
C GLN A 147 0.38 -13.29 10.04
N VAL A 148 0.54 -12.04 9.61
CA VAL A 148 1.07 -10.93 10.43
C VAL A 148 0.03 -9.86 10.65
N LYS A 149 0.23 -9.01 11.67
CA LYS A 149 -0.71 -7.93 11.95
C LYS A 149 -0.63 -6.85 10.87
N CYS A 150 -1.79 -6.37 10.42
CA CYS A 150 -1.89 -5.21 9.54
C CYS A 150 -2.31 -3.98 10.34
N ILE A 151 -1.59 -2.87 10.18
CA ILE A 151 -1.86 -1.59 10.83
C ILE A 151 -2.01 -0.54 9.74
N ILE A 152 -3.09 0.24 9.80
CA ILE A 152 -3.32 1.34 8.86
C ILE A 152 -2.81 2.64 9.49
N ALA A 153 -1.95 3.35 8.77
CA ALA A 153 -1.42 4.66 9.14
C ALA A 153 -1.86 5.71 8.11
N ALA A 154 -2.66 6.67 8.57
CA ALA A 154 -3.15 7.77 7.74
C ALA A 154 -2.24 9.00 7.92
N SER A 155 -1.71 9.52 6.82
CA SER A 155 -0.92 10.77 6.79
C SER A 155 -1.78 12.04 6.84
N TYR A 156 -3.10 11.91 6.65
CA TYR A 156 -4.06 13.02 6.64
C TYR A 156 -5.43 12.56 7.17
N PHE A 157 -6.25 13.54 7.53
CA PHE A 157 -7.66 13.30 7.84
C PHE A 157 -8.40 12.78 6.61
N LEU A 158 -9.01 11.61 6.74
CA LEU A 158 -9.90 11.09 5.72
C LEU A 158 -11.16 11.96 5.66
N PRO A 159 -11.53 12.49 4.48
CA PRO A 159 -12.85 13.08 4.34
C PRO A 159 -13.90 11.98 4.60
N TYR A 160 -14.79 12.21 5.56
CA TYR A 160 -15.85 11.26 5.94
C TYR A 160 -16.91 11.05 4.85
N SER A 161 -16.80 11.76 3.74
CA SER A 161 -17.71 11.66 2.59
C SER A 161 -16.99 11.07 1.40
N ALA A 162 -17.59 10.05 0.80
CA ALA A 162 -17.10 9.49 -0.46
C ALA A 162 -17.16 10.56 -1.58
N PRO A 163 -16.26 10.52 -2.58
CA PRO A 163 -16.37 11.35 -3.76
C PRO A 163 -17.74 11.19 -4.43
N SER A 164 -18.29 12.27 -5.00
CA SER A 164 -19.60 12.25 -5.66
C SER A 164 -19.73 11.22 -6.79
N SER A 165 -18.61 10.83 -7.41
CA SER A 165 -18.58 9.80 -8.45
C SER A 165 -18.49 8.36 -7.93
N PHE A 166 -18.25 8.15 -6.63
CA PHE A 166 -17.94 6.84 -6.07
C PHE A 166 -19.07 5.84 -6.31
N GLU A 167 -20.31 6.16 -5.91
CA GLU A 167 -21.44 5.25 -6.04
C GLU A 167 -21.66 4.83 -7.50
N ARG A 168 -21.58 5.80 -8.42
CA ARG A 168 -21.70 5.56 -9.87
C ARG A 168 -20.63 4.59 -10.37
N GLN A 169 -19.36 4.82 -10.01
CA GLN A 169 -18.25 3.98 -10.44
C GLN A 169 -18.31 2.59 -9.79
N PHE A 170 -18.64 2.52 -8.50
CA PHE A 170 -18.75 1.26 -7.77
C PHE A 170 -19.86 0.37 -8.34
N LYS A 171 -21.02 0.95 -8.66
CA LYS A 171 -22.11 0.24 -9.35
C LYS A 171 -21.70 -0.28 -10.72
N GLN A 172 -20.87 0.48 -11.46
CA GLN A 172 -20.37 0.06 -12.77
C GLN A 172 -19.33 -1.07 -12.67
N SER A 173 -18.40 -1.00 -11.70
CA SER A 173 -17.32 -1.97 -11.57
C SER A 173 -17.72 -3.24 -10.82
N PHE A 174 -18.63 -3.15 -9.85
CA PHE A 174 -19.03 -4.25 -8.98
C PHE A 174 -20.56 -4.34 -8.81
N PRO A 175 -21.31 -4.61 -9.90
CA PRO A 175 -22.77 -4.52 -9.88
C PRO A 175 -23.44 -5.49 -8.89
N LEU A 176 -22.91 -6.71 -8.77
CA LEU A 176 -23.44 -7.71 -7.84
C LEU A 176 -23.19 -7.35 -6.38
N LEU A 177 -22.00 -6.83 -6.09
CA LEU A 177 -21.63 -6.40 -4.74
C LEU A 177 -22.39 -5.14 -4.32
N TYR A 178 -22.62 -4.22 -5.27
CA TYR A 178 -23.48 -3.06 -5.06
C TYR A 178 -24.91 -3.48 -4.71
N LYS A 179 -25.49 -4.42 -5.46
CA LYS A 179 -26.81 -4.96 -5.15
C LYS A 179 -26.86 -5.62 -3.77
N TYR A 180 -25.85 -6.43 -3.45
CA TYR A 180 -25.74 -7.04 -2.13
C TYR A 180 -25.75 -6.02 -1.00
N PHE A 181 -24.97 -4.94 -1.10
CA PHE A 181 -24.93 -3.89 -0.06
C PHE A 181 -26.19 -3.02 0.01
N GLN A 182 -26.98 -2.96 -1.06
CA GLN A 182 -28.30 -2.29 -1.07
C GLN A 182 -29.38 -3.16 -0.40
N GLU A 183 -29.29 -4.48 -0.57
CA GLU A 183 -30.25 -5.45 -0.04
C GLU A 183 -29.85 -5.99 1.36
N ALA A 184 -28.70 -5.55 1.87
CA ALA A 184 -28.13 -5.97 3.13
C ALA A 184 -29.06 -5.62 4.32
N PRO A 185 -29.32 -6.53 5.27
CA PRO A 185 -30.11 -6.24 6.46
C PRO A 185 -29.59 -5.03 7.27
N PRO A 186 -30.43 -4.34 8.06
CA PRO A 186 -30.04 -3.16 8.84
C PRO A 186 -28.87 -3.36 9.80
N ASN A 187 -28.59 -4.62 10.19
CA ASN A 187 -27.51 -4.99 11.10
C ASN A 187 -26.23 -5.44 10.38
N THR A 188 -26.10 -5.13 9.09
CA THR A 188 -24.94 -5.47 8.26
C THR A 188 -24.44 -4.23 7.51
N VAL A 189 -23.28 -4.32 6.87
CA VAL A 189 -22.69 -3.20 6.13
C VAL A 189 -23.62 -2.80 4.97
N GLN A 190 -24.16 -1.60 5.03
CA GLN A 190 -25.04 -1.02 4.00
C GLN A 190 -24.35 0.16 3.31
N ILE A 191 -24.57 0.32 2.00
CA ILE A 191 -24.25 1.57 1.31
C ILE A 191 -25.47 2.48 1.46
N ARG A 192 -25.41 3.45 2.38
CA ARG A 192 -26.38 4.54 2.43
C ARG A 192 -25.91 5.64 1.49
N SER A 193 -26.73 5.97 0.49
CA SER A 193 -26.62 7.27 -0.18
C SER A 193 -26.84 8.34 0.89
N SER A 194 -25.94 9.33 0.95
CA SER A 194 -26.21 10.54 1.72
C SER A 194 -27.29 11.34 0.98
N SER A 195 -28.53 10.91 1.09
CA SER A 195 -29.68 11.77 0.80
C SER A 195 -29.68 12.88 1.85
N HIS A 196 -29.79 14.11 1.38
CA HIS A 196 -30.10 15.28 2.19
C HIS A 196 -31.40 15.01 2.97
N ASP A 197 -31.28 14.51 4.20
CA ASP A 197 -32.32 14.63 5.21
C ASP A 197 -31.95 15.82 6.10
N ASP A 198 -32.22 17.01 5.59
CA ASP A 198 -32.37 18.25 6.36
C ASP A 198 -33.41 19.12 5.64
N ALA A 199 -34.68 18.90 5.97
CA ALA A 199 -35.78 19.86 5.89
C ALA A 199 -36.93 19.40 6.81
#